data_AF-A0A9W6D268-F1
#
_entry.id   AF-A0A9W6D268-F1
#
_cell.length_a   1.000
_cell.length_b   1.000
_cell.length_c   1.000
_cell.angle_alpha   90.00
_cell.angle_beta   90.00
_cell.angle_gamma   90.00
#
_symmetry.space_group_name_H-M   'P 1'
#
loop_
_entity.id
_entity.type
_entity.pdbx_description
1 polymer ?
#
loop_
_entity_poly.entity_id
_entity_poly.type
_entity_poly.pdbx_seq_one_letter_code
_entity_poly.pdbx_strand_id
1 'polypeptide(L)'
;MEMPEVIEEDLPYDVVVTFEAQGEPEIKNACFQWLTETTAVKSPSLYCYASEVQDNAPIGSSCSRWLAEGRYSRSSPIFCAKIVSVDRGIPSRFIVKIQSQNIELHYNKLECYAEYLQNGELKQTNRVGTRIRVEQ
;
A
#
# COMPACT_ATOMS: atom_id res chain seq x y z
N MET A 1 -1.68 -5.43 -8.29
CA MET A 1 -0.82 -6.26 -7.43
C MET A 1 -1.62 -7.47 -7.03
N GLU A 2 -1.01 -8.64 -7.14
CA GLU A 2 -1.63 -9.95 -6.89
C GLU A 2 -0.80 -10.69 -5.83
N MET A 3 -1.50 -11.25 -4.85
CA MET A 3 -0.98 -12.13 -3.80
C MET A 3 -2.18 -12.91 -3.21
N PRO A 4 -1.98 -13.99 -2.44
CA PRO A 4 -3.07 -14.67 -1.75
C PRO A 4 -3.88 -13.73 -0.84
N GLU A 5 -5.20 -13.92 -0.80
CA GLU A 5 -6.07 -13.14 0.10
C GLU A 5 -5.77 -13.47 1.57
N VAL A 6 -5.45 -14.74 1.86
CA VAL A 6 -5.09 -15.20 3.20
C VAL A 6 -3.59 -15.40 3.26
N ILE A 7 -2.96 -14.84 4.29
CA ILE A 7 -1.54 -15.01 4.58
C ILE A 7 -1.33 -15.41 6.04
N GLU A 8 -0.27 -16.18 6.26
CA GLU A 8 0.16 -16.68 7.55
C GLU A 8 1.56 -16.12 7.85
N GLU A 9 1.92 -16.07 9.12
CA GLU A 9 3.25 -15.66 9.54
C GLU A 9 4.33 -16.66 9.10
N ASP A 10 5.53 -16.16 8.83
CA ASP A 10 6.73 -16.91 8.44
C ASP A 10 6.66 -17.69 7.11
N LEU A 11 5.56 -17.58 6.35
CA LEU A 11 5.44 -18.20 5.03
C LEU A 11 5.99 -17.30 3.90
N PRO A 12 6.58 -17.90 2.85
CA PRO A 12 7.01 -17.18 1.66
C PRO A 12 5.84 -16.97 0.69
N TYR A 13 5.77 -15.76 0.12
CA TYR A 13 4.76 -15.39 -0.88
C TYR A 13 5.40 -14.80 -2.12
N ASP A 14 4.87 -15.19 -3.28
CA ASP A 14 5.14 -14.54 -4.55
C ASP A 14 4.14 -13.40 -4.75
N VAL A 15 4.65 -12.17 -4.81
CA VAL A 15 3.85 -10.98 -5.10
C VAL A 15 4.11 -10.58 -6.54
N VAL A 16 3.03 -10.52 -7.33
CA VAL A 16 3.08 -10.09 -8.73
C VAL A 16 2.58 -8.66 -8.82
N VAL A 17 3.42 -7.76 -9.31
CA VAL A 17 3.09 -6.34 -9.45
C VAL A 17 3.08 -5.96 -10.91
N THR A 18 1.91 -5.57 -11.39
CA THR A 18 1.74 -4.95 -12.71
C THR A 18 2.20 -3.50 -12.66
N PHE A 19 2.97 -3.07 -13.65
CA PHE A 19 3.43 -1.70 -13.76
C PHE A 19 3.39 -1.21 -15.21
N GLU A 20 3.31 0.09 -15.37
CA GLU A 20 3.49 0.77 -16.65
C GLU A 20 4.67 1.72 -16.52
N ALA A 21 5.54 1.71 -17.52
CA ALA A 21 6.71 2.57 -17.56
C ALA A 21 6.94 3.10 -18.97
N GLN A 22 7.37 4.36 -19.06
CA GLN A 22 7.89 4.91 -20.29
C GLN A 22 9.36 4.50 -20.43
N GLY A 23 9.68 3.78 -21.51
CA GLY A 23 11.02 3.22 -21.73
C GLY A 23 11.25 1.95 -20.91
N GLU A 24 12.52 1.68 -20.60
CA GLU A 24 12.95 0.46 -19.92
C GLU A 24 13.70 0.78 -18.62
N PRO A 25 13.02 1.31 -17.58
CA PRO A 25 13.69 1.66 -16.33
C PRO A 25 14.28 0.41 -15.67
N GLU A 26 15.45 0.58 -15.06
CA GLU A 26 16.08 -0.49 -14.29
C GLU A 26 15.46 -0.51 -12.89
N ILE A 27 14.54 -1.46 -12.66
CA ILE A 27 13.90 -1.64 -11.36
C ILE A 27 14.87 -2.36 -10.42
N LYS A 28 15.15 -1.77 -9.26
CA LYS A 28 16.15 -2.25 -8.29
C LYS A 28 15.52 -3.09 -7.19
N ASN A 29 14.57 -2.51 -6.47
CA ASN A 29 13.94 -3.10 -5.31
C ASN A 29 12.43 -2.87 -5.35
N ALA A 30 11.69 -3.74 -4.68
CA ALA A 30 10.31 -3.48 -4.31
C ALA A 30 10.21 -3.37 -2.79
N CYS A 31 9.59 -2.31 -2.30
CA CYS A 31 9.43 -2.03 -0.88
C CYS A 31 7.96 -2.11 -0.49
N PHE A 32 7.73 -2.67 0.69
CA PHE A 32 6.44 -3.11 1.16
C PHE A 32 6.16 -2.59 2.56
N GLN A 33 4.87 -2.46 2.87
CA GLN A 33 4.40 -2.06 4.19
C GLN A 33 3.05 -2.71 4.49
N TRP A 34 2.93 -3.34 5.66
CA TRP A 34 1.65 -3.82 6.17
C TRP A 34 0.89 -2.66 6.79
N LEU A 35 -0.39 -2.55 6.48
CA LEU A 35 -1.24 -1.43 6.87
C LEU A 35 -2.55 -1.92 7.47
N THR A 36 -3.06 -1.14 8.42
CA THR A 36 -4.43 -1.26 8.91
C THR A 36 -5.27 -0.17 8.28
N GLU A 37 -5.98 -0.53 7.22
CA GLU A 37 -7.05 0.28 6.65
C GLU A 37 -8.20 0.30 7.67
N THR A 38 -8.45 1.45 8.28
CA THR A 38 -9.68 1.68 9.03
C THR A 38 -10.84 1.49 8.04
N THR A 39 -11.77 0.60 8.37
CA THR A 39 -12.92 0.23 7.52
C THR A 39 -13.50 1.45 6.80
N ALA A 40 -13.26 1.49 5.49
CA ALA A 40 -13.82 2.38 4.47
C ALA A 40 -14.63 3.58 5.00
N VAL A 41 -13.98 4.69 5.32
CA VAL A 41 -14.66 5.99 5.22
C VAL A 41 -14.62 6.36 3.75
N LYS A 42 -15.76 6.14 3.08
CA LYS A 42 -16.15 6.92 1.90
C LYS A 42 -15.59 8.32 2.13
N SER A 43 -14.82 8.85 1.16
CA SER A 43 -14.47 10.28 1.07
C SER A 43 -15.44 11.10 1.91
N PRO A 44 -14.97 11.90 2.90
CA PRO A 44 -15.79 12.50 3.95
C PRO A 44 -17.13 12.84 3.34
N SER A 45 -18.22 12.23 3.84
CA SER A 45 -19.52 12.39 3.21
C SER A 45 -19.71 13.89 2.94
N LEU A 46 -20.27 14.27 1.78
CA LEU A 46 -20.57 15.70 1.52
C LEU A 46 -21.31 16.35 2.70
N TYR A 47 -22.03 15.54 3.49
CA TYR A 47 -22.58 15.87 4.79
C TYR A 47 -21.57 16.41 5.81
N CYS A 48 -20.37 15.83 5.96
CA CYS A 48 -19.32 16.35 6.86
C CYS A 48 -18.83 17.74 6.42
N TYR A 49 -18.61 17.94 5.12
CA TYR A 49 -18.26 19.28 4.60
C TYR A 49 -19.41 20.28 4.80
N ALA A 50 -20.65 19.86 4.53
CA ALA A 50 -21.82 20.72 4.67
C ALA A 50 -22.10 21.07 6.13
N SER A 51 -22.01 20.11 7.06
CA SER A 51 -22.29 20.33 8.48
C SER A 51 -21.24 21.21 9.14
N GLU A 52 -19.94 21.01 8.85
CA GLU A 52 -18.89 21.82 9.49
C GLU A 52 -18.92 23.28 9.04
N VAL A 53 -19.23 23.54 7.77
CA VAL A 53 -19.39 24.90 7.24
C VAL A 53 -20.69 25.53 7.74
N GLN A 54 -21.78 24.76 7.83
CA GLN A 54 -23.07 25.27 8.28
C GLN A 54 -23.10 25.55 9.79
N ASP A 55 -22.46 24.72 10.61
CA ASP A 55 -22.48 24.81 12.07
C ASP A 55 -21.26 25.52 12.66
N ASN A 56 -20.34 26.00 11.81
CA ASN A 56 -19.10 26.67 12.22
C ASN A 56 -18.33 25.84 13.26
N ALA A 57 -18.27 24.53 13.02
CA ALA A 57 -17.82 23.55 14.00
C ALA A 57 -16.35 23.79 14.41
N PRO A 58 -15.99 23.63 15.69
CA PRO A 58 -14.63 23.85 16.15
C PRO A 58 -13.65 22.81 15.59
N ILE A 59 -12.40 23.22 15.42
CA ILE A 59 -11.27 22.32 15.12
C ILE A 59 -11.20 21.26 16.24
N GLY A 60 -11.39 19.99 15.89
CA GLY A 60 -11.51 18.87 16.84
C GLY A 60 -12.92 18.29 16.98
N SER A 61 -13.91 18.76 16.21
CA SER A 61 -15.19 18.08 15.97
C SER A 61 -15.00 16.60 15.59
N SER A 62 -16.03 15.78 15.78
CA SER A 62 -15.99 14.38 15.36
C SER A 62 -15.53 14.22 13.90
N CYS A 63 -16.04 15.07 12.98
CA CYS A 63 -15.72 15.05 11.55
C CYS A 63 -14.28 15.51 11.23
N SER A 64 -13.78 16.56 11.88
CA SER A 64 -12.38 17.01 11.71
C SER A 64 -11.37 16.02 12.29
N ARG A 65 -11.75 15.26 13.34
CA ARG A 65 -10.94 14.17 13.87
C ARG A 65 -10.77 13.03 12.87
N TRP A 66 -11.84 12.69 12.13
CA TRP A 66 -11.78 11.71 11.03
C TRP A 66 -10.84 12.13 9.90
N LEU A 67 -10.80 13.42 9.55
CA LEU A 67 -9.87 13.94 8.55
C LEU A 67 -8.41 13.94 9.04
N ALA A 68 -8.19 14.14 10.34
CA ALA A 68 -6.87 14.18 10.96
C ALA A 68 -6.24 12.78 11.16
N GLU A 69 -7.06 11.75 11.41
CA GLU A 69 -6.60 10.37 11.69
C GLU A 69 -6.06 9.64 10.45
N GLY A 70 -6.28 10.17 9.24
CA GLY A 70 -5.72 9.63 7.99
C GLY A 70 -6.34 8.30 7.54
N ARG A 71 -5.86 7.76 6.42
CA ARG A 71 -6.41 6.53 5.79
C ARG A 71 -6.00 5.23 6.50
N TYR A 72 -4.97 5.30 7.34
CA TYR A 72 -4.35 4.14 7.98
C TYR A 72 -4.16 4.45 9.47
N SER A 73 -4.69 3.59 10.34
CA SER A 73 -4.54 3.77 11.79
C SER A 73 -3.19 3.26 12.31
N ARG A 74 -2.58 2.31 11.60
CA ARG A 74 -1.32 1.63 11.97
C ARG A 74 -0.56 1.15 10.73
N SER A 75 0.75 1.08 10.84
CA SER A 75 1.64 0.57 9.79
C SER A 75 2.86 -0.14 10.36
N SER A 76 3.32 -1.17 9.65
CA SER A 76 4.61 -1.80 9.93
C SER A 76 5.78 -0.90 9.50
N PRO A 77 7.02 -1.19 9.92
CA PRO A 77 8.20 -0.70 9.22
C PRO A 77 8.17 -1.09 7.74
N ILE A 78 8.81 -0.27 6.90
CA ILE A 78 9.01 -0.58 5.48
C ILE A 78 10.09 -1.67 5.38
N PHE A 79 9.84 -2.68 4.57
CA PHE A 79 10.81 -3.71 4.23
C PHE A 79 10.93 -3.83 2.71
N CYS A 80 12.15 -4.02 2.21
CA CYS A 80 12.40 -4.12 0.76
C CYS A 80 12.92 -5.50 0.40
N ALA A 81 12.44 -6.01 -0.73
CA ALA A 81 12.84 -7.28 -1.30
C ALA A 81 13.36 -7.09 -2.73
N LYS A 82 14.27 -7.97 -3.11
CA LYS A 82 14.84 -7.99 -4.47
C LYS A 82 13.82 -8.54 -5.45
N ILE A 83 13.82 -7.95 -6.64
CA ILE A 83 12.98 -8.43 -7.74
C ILE A 83 13.58 -9.72 -8.29
N VAL A 84 12.75 -10.75 -8.36
CA VAL A 84 13.14 -12.09 -8.81
C VAL A 84 13.12 -12.17 -10.33
N SER A 85 12.09 -11.58 -10.95
CA SER A 85 11.95 -11.53 -12.39
C SER A 85 11.15 -10.30 -12.82
N VAL A 86 11.41 -9.83 -14.04
CA VAL A 86 10.66 -8.77 -14.70
C VAL A 86 10.20 -9.31 -16.05
N ASP A 87 8.89 -9.34 -16.26
CA ASP A 87 8.24 -9.60 -17.54
C ASP A 87 7.82 -8.26 -18.16
N ARG A 88 8.35 -7.97 -19.36
CA ARG A 88 8.07 -6.74 -20.11
C ARG A 88 6.99 -6.92 -21.18
N GLY A 89 6.15 -7.96 -21.04
CA GLY A 89 4.95 -8.14 -21.85
C GLY A 89 3.92 -7.02 -21.66
N ILE A 90 2.76 -7.14 -22.30
CA ILE A 90 1.65 -6.18 -22.15
C ILE A 90 0.50 -6.90 -21.43
N PRO A 91 0.20 -6.58 -20.15
CA PRO A 91 0.86 -5.57 -19.31
C PRO A 91 2.17 -6.05 -18.66
N SER A 92 3.10 -5.13 -18.39
CA SER A 92 4.39 -5.45 -17.76
C SER A 92 4.20 -5.84 -16.29
N ARG A 93 5.00 -6.80 -15.82
CA ARG A 93 4.92 -7.36 -14.47
C ARG A 93 6.30 -7.58 -13.88
N PHE A 94 6.42 -7.49 -12.56
CA PHE A 94 7.58 -8.03 -11.86
C PHE A 94 7.14 -8.92 -10.70
N ILE A 95 7.96 -9.92 -10.40
CA ILE A 95 7.71 -10.89 -9.32
C ILE A 95 8.71 -10.64 -8.21
N VAL A 96 8.20 -10.62 -6.97
CA VAL A 96 8.99 -10.46 -5.76
C VAL A 96 8.64 -11.58 -4.80
N LYS A 97 9.67 -12.16 -4.16
CA LYS A 97 9.50 -13.09 -3.05
C LYS A 97 9.60 -12.33 -1.74
N ILE A 98 8.53 -12.33 -0.96
CA ILE A 98 8.52 -11.76 0.40
C ILE A 98 8.28 -12.86 1.43
N GLN A 99 8.75 -12.66 2.65
CA GLN A 99 8.41 -13.47 3.80
C GLN A 99 7.65 -12.60 4.80
N SER A 100 6.46 -13.04 5.21
CA SER A 100 5.60 -12.35 6.18
C SER A 100 6.16 -12.49 7.59
N GLN A 101 7.09 -11.61 7.97
CA GLN A 101 7.65 -11.59 9.34
C GLN A 101 7.02 -10.48 10.18
N ASN A 102 6.76 -10.77 11.45
CA ASN A 102 6.19 -9.84 12.44
C ASN A 102 4.86 -9.23 11.97
N ILE A 103 4.00 -10.06 11.38
CA ILE A 103 2.72 -9.62 10.86
C ILE A 103 1.65 -9.72 11.96
N GLU A 104 0.96 -8.61 12.21
CA GLU A 104 -0.07 -8.55 13.24
C GLU A 104 -1.46 -8.80 12.64
N LEU A 105 -2.33 -9.48 13.40
CA LEU A 105 -3.71 -9.84 13.01
C LEU A 105 -4.58 -8.66 12.55
N HIS A 106 -4.23 -7.45 12.97
CA HIS A 106 -4.98 -6.25 12.66
C HIS A 106 -4.61 -5.62 11.30
N TYR A 107 -3.49 -6.05 10.69
CA TYR A 107 -3.16 -5.65 9.32
C TYR A 107 -4.11 -6.30 8.32
N ASN A 108 -4.67 -5.48 7.43
CA ASN A 108 -5.66 -5.92 6.44
C ASN A 108 -5.32 -5.45 5.02
N LYS A 109 -4.12 -4.88 4.83
CA LYS A 109 -3.64 -4.38 3.54
C LYS A 109 -2.12 -4.48 3.45
N LEU A 110 -1.65 -4.88 2.27
CA LEU A 110 -0.25 -4.73 1.87
C LEU A 110 -0.14 -3.60 0.86
N GLU A 111 0.79 -2.67 1.08
CA GLU A 111 1.17 -1.64 0.12
C GLU A 111 2.57 -1.89 -0.41
N CYS A 112 2.81 -1.58 -1.68
CA CYS A 112 4.06 -1.78 -2.39
C CYS A 112 4.39 -0.55 -3.26
N TYR A 113 5.68 -0.19 -3.32
CA TYR A 113 6.24 0.66 -4.38
C TYR A 113 7.56 0.07 -4.86
N ALA A 114 7.94 0.35 -6.10
CA ALA A 114 9.22 -0.06 -6.64
C ALA A 114 10.18 1.12 -6.73
N GLU A 115 11.46 0.84 -6.49
CA GLU A 115 12.56 1.78 -6.73
C GLU A 115 13.17 1.48 -8.10
N TYR A 116 13.36 2.51 -8.91
CA TYR A 116 13.93 2.38 -10.25
C TYR A 116 14.94 3.48 -10.53
N LEU A 117 15.92 3.18 -11.39
CA LEU A 117 16.85 4.19 -11.90
C LEU A 117 16.30 4.84 -13.17
N GLN A 118 16.33 6.17 -13.18
CA GLN A 118 16.06 6.97 -14.38
C GLN A 118 17.09 8.10 -14.44
N ASN A 119 17.86 8.16 -15.53
CA ASN A 119 18.93 9.14 -15.73
C ASN A 119 19.96 9.19 -14.58
N GLY A 120 20.24 8.05 -13.95
CA GLY A 120 21.18 7.94 -12.83
C GLY A 120 20.59 8.33 -11.47
N GLU A 121 19.34 8.79 -11.41
CA GLU A 121 18.63 9.10 -10.17
C GLU A 121 17.73 7.93 -9.75
N LEU A 122 17.72 7.62 -8.45
CA LEU A 122 16.80 6.65 -7.87
C LEU A 122 15.44 7.32 -7.64
N LYS A 123 14.40 6.74 -8.23
CA LYS A 123 13.01 7.22 -8.13
C LYS A 123 12.10 6.11 -7.62
N GLN A 124 10.93 6.51 -7.13
CA GLN A 124 9.90 5.61 -6.63
C GLN A 124 8.68 5.60 -7.56
N THR A 125 8.06 4.45 -7.73
CA THR A 125 6.76 4.36 -8.40
C THR A 125 5.64 4.90 -7.51
N ASN A 126 4.45 5.06 -8.09
CA ASN A 126 3.25 5.16 -7.29
C ASN A 126 3.11 3.92 -6.39
N ARG A 127 2.55 4.14 -5.20
CA ARG A 127 2.20 3.07 -4.26
C ARG A 127 0.94 2.36 -4.74
N VAL A 128 0.99 1.04 -4.75
CA VAL A 128 -0.15 0.17 -5.06
C VAL A 128 -0.39 -0.74 -3.88
N GLY A 129 -1.64 -1.13 -3.64
CA GLY A 129 -1.95 -2.00 -2.51
C GLY A 129 -3.04 -3.00 -2.83
N THR A 130 -3.09 -4.05 -2.01
CA THR A 130 -4.10 -5.11 -2.05
C THR A 130 -4.55 -5.45 -0.64
N ARG A 131 -5.79 -5.92 -0.50
CA ARG A 131 -6.32 -6.38 0.78
C ARG A 131 -5.84 -7.80 1.07
N ILE A 132 -5.67 -8.07 2.35
CA ILE A 132 -5.24 -9.36 2.89
C ILE A 132 -6.05 -9.68 4.15
N ARG A 133 -6.02 -10.96 4.54
CA ARG A 133 -6.43 -11.47 5.84
C ARG A 133 -5.24 -12.19 6.43
N VAL A 134 -4.93 -11.90 7.68
CA VAL A 134 -3.85 -12.55 8.41
C VAL A 134 -4.46 -13.69 9.23
N GLU A 135 -3.96 -14.90 9.03
CA GLU A 135 -4.23 -16.08 9.85
C GLU A 135 -2.99 -16.44 10.66
N GLN A 136 -3.20 -17.08 11.82
CA GLN A 136 -2.16 -17.56 12.75
C GLN A 136 -2.36 -19.05 13.02
#